data_AF-A0A914NWS2-F1
#
_entry.id   AF-A0A914NWS2-F1
#
_cell.length_a   1.000
_cell.length_b   1.000
_cell.length_c   1.000
_cell.angle_alpha   90.00
_cell.angle_beta   90.00
_cell.angle_gamma   90.00
#
_symmetry.space_group_name_H-M   'P 1'
#
loop_
_entity.id
_entity.type
_entity.pdbx_description
1 polymer ?
#
loop_
_entity_poly.entity_id
_entity_poly.type
_entity_poly.pdbx_seq_one_letter_code
_entity_poly.pdbx_strand_id
1 'polypeptide(L)'
;MRKAFANYHNKGPINIRDCYFGGRTGPLHMYFDAEKEQHKIAYLDFNSLYPSTIATTSFPVGHPKVHVVPLAEQKVYWTRSEQIPFKGILKVFLLPPPQLDVPVIPVKFDERLLFPLCKKCSLTYPNGANIKDYRCPHNDEERGWVSTVTSIELEEALKVGYTVTRFYRALHYEKMG
;
A
#
# COMPACT_ATOMS: atom_id res chain seq x y z
N MET A 1 24.45 19.73 -1.81
CA MET A 1 22.97 19.64 -1.75
C MET A 1 22.43 18.20 -1.66
N ARG A 2 22.78 17.24 -2.53
CA ARG A 2 22.17 15.88 -2.50
C ARG A 2 22.35 15.08 -1.20
N LYS A 3 23.44 15.27 -0.44
CA LYS A 3 23.67 14.57 0.84
C LYS A 3 22.73 15.04 1.98
N ALA A 4 22.25 16.29 1.95
CA ALA A 4 21.39 16.84 3.01
C ALA A 4 19.95 16.29 2.97
N PHE A 5 19.51 15.76 1.81
CA PHE A 5 18.19 15.18 1.62
C PHE A 5 18.19 13.65 1.63
N ALA A 6 19.34 13.00 1.91
CA ALA A 6 19.43 11.54 1.91
C ALA A 6 18.48 10.89 2.93
N ASN A 7 18.24 11.58 4.06
CA ASN A 7 17.34 11.14 5.12
C ASN A 7 15.91 11.68 4.97
N TYR A 8 15.62 12.45 3.91
CA TYR A 8 14.28 13.00 3.70
C TYR A 8 13.40 11.97 2.99
N HIS A 9 12.54 11.30 3.76
CA HIS A 9 11.66 10.26 3.25
C HIS A 9 10.67 10.77 2.18
N ASN A 10 10.24 12.03 2.26
CA ASN A 10 9.25 12.60 1.35
C ASN A 10 9.89 13.28 0.12
N LYS A 11 10.13 12.52 -0.94
CA LYS A 11 10.67 13.10 -2.19
C LYS A 11 9.58 13.86 -2.95
N GLY A 12 9.51 15.18 -2.77
CA GLY A 12 8.77 16.09 -3.65
C GLY A 12 7.24 15.92 -3.68
N PRO A 13 6.56 16.41 -4.74
CA PRO A 13 5.10 16.36 -4.89
C PRO A 13 4.52 14.95 -5.02
N ILE A 14 3.18 14.86 -5.06
CA ILE A 14 2.49 13.62 -5.45
C ILE A 14 2.76 13.38 -6.93
N ASN A 15 3.16 12.16 -7.27
CA ASN A 15 3.10 11.64 -8.62
C ASN A 15 1.96 10.62 -8.68
N ILE A 16 0.91 10.91 -9.44
CA ILE A 16 -0.28 10.05 -9.53
C ILE A 16 0.07 8.66 -10.08
N ARG A 17 1.10 8.54 -10.91
CA ARG A 17 1.53 7.23 -11.44
C ARG A 17 2.08 6.29 -10.35
N ASP A 18 2.48 6.83 -9.20
CA ASP A 18 2.99 6.02 -8.09
C ASP A 18 1.88 5.20 -7.40
N CYS A 19 0.60 5.59 -7.55
CA CYS A 19 -0.56 4.83 -7.06
C CYS A 19 -1.29 4.06 -8.17
N TYR A 20 -0.70 3.95 -9.36
CA TYR A 20 -1.32 3.25 -10.49
C TYR A 20 -0.68 1.88 -10.69
N PHE A 21 -1.43 0.84 -10.33
CA PHE A 21 -1.02 -0.56 -10.40
C PHE A 21 -2.01 -1.39 -11.20
N GLY A 22 -1.54 -2.53 -11.71
CA GLY A 22 -2.37 -3.52 -12.39
C GLY A 22 -3.07 -4.45 -11.40
N GLY A 23 -3.57 -5.59 -11.93
CA GLY A 23 -4.18 -6.62 -11.11
C GLY A 23 -3.21 -7.25 -10.11
N ARG A 24 -3.75 -7.80 -9.03
CA ARG A 24 -2.98 -8.58 -8.05
C ARG A 24 -2.72 -9.98 -8.59
N THR A 25 -1.47 -10.42 -8.53
CA THR A 25 -1.08 -11.80 -8.77
C THR A 25 -0.11 -12.22 -7.67
N GLY A 26 -0.42 -13.30 -6.95
CA GLY A 26 0.42 -13.76 -5.85
C GLY A 26 0.03 -15.18 -5.43
N PRO A 27 0.89 -16.19 -5.64
CA PRO A 27 0.62 -17.54 -5.17
C PRO A 27 0.78 -17.59 -3.64
N LEU A 28 -0.19 -18.20 -2.94
CA LEU A 28 -0.07 -18.51 -1.52
C LEU A 28 0.68 -19.84 -1.29
N HIS A 29 0.61 -20.75 -2.26
CA HIS A 29 1.25 -22.06 -2.21
C HIS A 29 1.87 -22.37 -3.58
N MET A 30 3.13 -22.80 -3.61
CA MET A 30 3.85 -23.04 -4.88
C MET A 30 3.47 -24.38 -5.53
N TYR A 31 3.22 -25.42 -4.73
CA TYR A 31 2.81 -26.74 -5.22
C TYR A 31 1.93 -27.44 -4.19
N PHE A 32 0.72 -27.85 -4.56
CA PHE A 32 -0.21 -28.55 -3.66
C PHE A 32 -0.78 -29.79 -4.36
N ASP A 33 -0.57 -30.97 -3.77
CA ASP A 33 -1.07 -32.24 -4.28
C ASP A 33 -2.45 -32.54 -3.69
N ALA A 34 -3.49 -32.13 -4.40
CA ALA A 34 -4.86 -32.25 -3.91
C ALA A 34 -5.33 -33.71 -3.75
N GLU A 35 -4.84 -34.63 -4.59
CA GLU A 35 -5.23 -36.05 -4.51
C GLU A 35 -4.63 -36.70 -3.27
N LYS A 36 -3.32 -36.50 -3.06
CA LYS A 36 -2.62 -37.03 -1.89
C LYS A 36 -3.16 -36.45 -0.58
N GLU A 37 -3.46 -35.14 -0.58
CA GLU A 37 -3.99 -34.45 0.61
C GLU A 37 -5.52 -34.64 0.76
N GLN A 38 -6.19 -35.37 -0.14
CA GLN A 38 -7.64 -35.60 -0.13
C GLN A 38 -8.49 -34.31 -0.15
N HIS A 39 -8.02 -33.29 -0.86
CA HIS A 39 -8.70 -32.01 -1.03
C HIS A 39 -9.31 -31.88 -2.44
N LYS A 40 -10.30 -31.01 -2.59
CA LYS A 40 -10.83 -30.58 -3.90
C LYS A 40 -10.45 -29.13 -4.14
N ILE A 41 -10.00 -28.82 -5.36
CA ILE A 41 -9.69 -27.45 -5.79
C ILE A 41 -10.92 -26.86 -6.46
N ALA A 42 -11.32 -25.66 -6.04
CA ALA A 42 -12.35 -24.86 -6.69
C ALA A 42 -11.73 -23.56 -7.24
N TYR A 43 -12.21 -23.13 -8.40
CA TYR A 43 -11.79 -21.87 -9.02
C TYR A 43 -12.98 -20.90 -9.01
N LEU A 44 -12.74 -19.69 -8.49
CA LEU A 44 -13.70 -18.60 -8.51
C LEU A 44 -13.16 -17.51 -9.43
N ASP A 45 -14.00 -17.07 -10.36
CA ASP A 45 -13.68 -15.99 -11.29
C ASP A 45 -14.79 -14.95 -11.32
N PHE A 46 -14.39 -13.70 -11.47
CA PHE A 46 -15.33 -12.59 -11.62
C PHE A 46 -15.49 -12.25 -13.10
N ASN A 47 -16.68 -12.49 -13.63
CA ASN A 47 -17.01 -12.11 -14.99
C ASN A 47 -16.93 -10.58 -15.14
N SER A 48 -15.98 -10.11 -15.95
CA SER A 48 -15.81 -8.68 -16.27
C SER A 48 -15.54 -7.79 -15.05
N LEU A 49 -14.61 -8.18 -14.17
CA LEU A 49 -14.26 -7.44 -12.95
C LEU A 49 -14.12 -5.92 -13.17
N TYR A 50 -13.26 -5.48 -14.09
CA TYR A 50 -13.06 -4.04 -14.34
C TYR A 50 -14.32 -3.31 -14.84
N PRO A 51 -15.01 -3.77 -15.91
CA PRO A 51 -16.29 -3.18 -16.30
C PRO A 51 -17.33 -3.12 -15.18
N SER A 52 -17.47 -4.18 -14.39
CA SER A 52 -18.40 -4.22 -13.26
C SER A 52 -18.03 -3.20 -12.18
N THR A 53 -16.75 -3.06 -11.84
CA THR A 53 -16.28 -2.03 -10.90
C THR A 53 -16.54 -0.63 -11.45
N ILE A 54 -16.23 -0.37 -12.72
CA ILE A 54 -16.46 0.94 -13.35
C ILE A 54 -17.95 1.32 -13.32
N ALA A 55 -18.84 0.36 -13.56
CA ALA A 55 -20.29 0.60 -13.60
C ALA A 55 -20.94 0.78 -12.23
N THR A 56 -20.32 0.29 -11.15
CA THR A 56 -20.97 0.20 -9.81
C THR A 56 -20.28 1.01 -8.73
N THR A 57 -19.08 1.55 -8.99
CA THR A 57 -18.32 2.31 -8.00
C THR A 57 -18.19 3.77 -8.40
N SER A 58 -18.13 4.65 -7.41
CA SER A 58 -17.93 6.08 -7.66
C SER A 58 -16.45 6.39 -7.90
N PHE A 59 -16.18 7.22 -8.89
CA PHE A 59 -14.84 7.68 -9.25
C PHE A 59 -14.66 9.16 -8.91
N PRO A 60 -13.43 9.61 -8.65
CA PRO A 60 -13.13 11.02 -8.51
C PRO A 60 -13.38 11.76 -9.83
N VAL A 61 -14.17 12.84 -9.79
CA VAL A 61 -14.53 13.65 -10.96
C VAL A 61 -14.04 15.09 -10.79
N GLY A 62 -13.51 15.66 -11.87
CA GLY A 62 -13.04 17.05 -11.91
C GLY A 62 -11.59 17.24 -11.46
N HIS A 63 -11.22 18.48 -11.15
CA HIS A 63 -9.86 18.83 -10.73
C HIS A 63 -9.68 18.68 -9.21
N PRO A 64 -8.59 18.04 -8.75
CA PRO A 64 -8.35 17.91 -7.32
C PRO A 64 -7.89 19.22 -6.70
N LYS A 65 -8.25 19.43 -5.43
CA LYS A 65 -7.65 20.45 -4.56
C LYS A 65 -6.40 19.90 -3.92
N VAL A 66 -5.30 20.65 -4.00
CA VAL A 66 -4.01 20.25 -3.42
C VAL A 66 -3.94 20.72 -1.97
N HIS A 67 -3.76 19.78 -1.06
CA HIS A 67 -3.51 20.05 0.35
C HIS A 67 -2.06 19.69 0.67
N VAL A 68 -1.30 20.64 1.23
CA VAL A 68 0.07 20.44 1.68
C VAL A 68 0.11 20.60 3.19
N VAL A 69 0.62 19.60 3.89
CA VAL A 69 0.61 19.58 5.36
C VAL A 69 1.86 20.29 5.89
N PRO A 70 1.72 21.32 6.73
CA PRO A 70 2.85 21.99 7.38
C PRO A 70 3.68 21.00 8.19
N LEU A 71 5.01 21.18 8.23
CA LEU A 71 5.94 20.23 8.86
C LEU A 71 5.56 19.89 10.32
N ALA A 72 5.06 20.88 11.07
CA ALA A 72 4.63 20.71 12.46
C ALA A 72 3.43 19.76 12.62
N GLU A 73 2.61 19.60 11.59
CA GLU A 73 1.37 18.81 11.59
C GLU A 73 1.52 17.47 10.87
N GLN A 74 2.70 17.18 10.28
CA GLN A 74 2.89 15.96 9.49
C GLN A 74 2.87 14.69 10.33
N LYS A 75 3.18 14.76 11.63
CA LYS A 75 3.15 13.59 12.52
C LYS A 75 1.71 13.28 12.88
N VAL A 76 1.27 12.08 12.52
CA VAL A 76 -0.08 11.58 12.79
C VAL A 76 -0.02 10.15 13.31
N TYR A 77 -1.15 9.61 13.75
CA TYR A 77 -1.28 8.20 14.09
C TYR A 77 -2.66 7.71 13.67
N TRP A 78 -2.78 7.27 12.42
CA TRP A 78 -4.03 6.74 11.88
C TRP A 78 -3.99 5.22 11.86
N THR A 79 -4.96 4.61 12.52
CA THR A 79 -5.18 3.16 12.59
C THR A 79 -6.60 2.77 12.19
N ARG A 80 -7.47 3.75 11.93
CA ARG A 80 -8.87 3.54 11.52
C ARG A 80 -9.23 4.41 10.32
N SER A 81 -10.12 3.91 9.46
CA SER A 81 -10.57 4.58 8.23
C SER A 81 -11.10 5.99 8.45
N GLU A 82 -11.80 6.24 9.56
CA GLU A 82 -12.45 7.53 9.86
C GLU A 82 -11.45 8.65 10.12
N GLN A 83 -10.17 8.30 10.34
CA GLN A 83 -9.09 9.26 10.56
C GLN A 83 -8.51 9.80 9.26
N ILE A 84 -8.89 9.26 8.10
CA ILE A 84 -8.43 9.73 6.79
C ILE A 84 -9.15 11.04 6.46
N PRO A 85 -8.44 12.18 6.38
CA PRO A 85 -9.09 13.50 6.32
C PRO A 85 -9.59 13.87 4.92
N PHE A 86 -9.09 13.20 3.88
CA PHE A 86 -9.39 13.56 2.49
C PHE A 86 -9.72 12.33 1.65
N LYS A 87 -10.78 12.44 0.85
CA LYS A 87 -11.06 11.48 -0.23
C LYS A 87 -10.27 11.84 -1.48
N GLY A 88 -9.57 10.87 -2.07
CA GLY A 88 -8.72 11.10 -3.24
C GLY A 88 -7.38 10.39 -3.14
N ILE A 89 -6.29 11.07 -3.48
CA ILE A 89 -4.93 10.50 -3.45
C ILE A 89 -4.14 11.14 -2.32
N LEU A 90 -3.54 10.34 -1.43
CA LEU A 90 -2.78 10.79 -0.29
C LEU A 90 -1.32 10.36 -0.41
N LYS A 91 -0.40 11.20 0.06
CA LYS A 91 1.00 10.83 0.28
C LYS A 91 1.26 10.74 1.78
N VAL A 92 1.59 9.54 2.23
CA VAL A 92 1.69 9.18 3.65
C VAL A 92 2.95 8.36 3.91
N PHE A 93 3.45 8.36 5.15
CA PHE A 93 4.37 7.32 5.61
C PHE A 93 3.53 6.20 6.21
N LEU A 94 3.63 5.04 5.58
CA LEU A 94 2.83 3.87 5.89
C LEU A 94 3.70 2.82 6.58
N LEU A 95 3.18 2.25 7.66
CA LEU A 95 3.76 1.14 8.40
C LEU A 95 2.84 -0.08 8.29
N PRO A 96 3.27 -1.17 7.66
CA PRO A 96 2.51 -2.42 7.65
C PRO A 96 2.46 -3.08 9.04
N PRO A 97 1.48 -3.94 9.32
CA PRO A 97 1.53 -4.82 10.48
C PRO A 97 2.72 -5.80 10.37
N PRO A 98 3.21 -6.35 11.49
CA PRO A 98 4.34 -7.29 11.48
C PRO A 98 4.02 -8.62 10.79
N GLN A 99 2.76 -9.01 10.76
CA GLN A 99 2.28 -10.25 10.15
C GLN A 99 0.92 -10.01 9.51
N LEU A 100 0.77 -10.41 8.25
CA LEU A 100 -0.46 -10.32 7.47
C LEU A 100 -0.36 -11.24 6.25
N ASP A 101 -1.35 -12.10 6.05
CA ASP A 101 -1.31 -13.12 4.99
C ASP A 101 -1.49 -12.53 3.59
N VAL A 102 -2.34 -11.50 3.47
CA VAL A 102 -2.64 -10.82 2.21
C VAL A 102 -2.36 -9.33 2.36
N PRO A 103 -1.11 -8.87 2.12
CA PRO A 103 -0.78 -7.46 2.29
C PRO A 103 -1.47 -6.60 1.24
N VAL A 104 -2.04 -5.45 1.63
CA VAL A 104 -2.92 -4.63 0.78
C VAL A 104 -2.16 -3.68 -0.12
N ILE A 105 -1.15 -2.98 0.41
CA ILE A 105 -0.57 -1.82 -0.27
C ILE A 105 0.58 -2.25 -1.19
N PRO A 106 0.45 -2.06 -2.52
CA PRO A 106 1.54 -2.30 -3.46
C PRO A 106 2.61 -1.22 -3.37
N VAL A 107 3.84 -1.59 -3.71
CA VAL A 107 4.95 -0.65 -3.89
C VAL A 107 5.93 -1.16 -4.93
N LYS A 108 6.54 -0.24 -5.69
CA LYS A 108 7.65 -0.56 -6.59
C LYS A 108 8.99 -0.30 -5.88
N PHE A 109 9.74 -1.35 -5.60
CA PHE A 109 11.13 -1.26 -5.15
C PHE A 109 12.04 -1.93 -6.17
N ASP A 110 13.08 -1.22 -6.60
CA ASP A 110 14.01 -1.67 -7.65
C ASP A 110 13.27 -2.17 -8.91
N GLU A 111 12.28 -1.40 -9.39
CA GLU A 111 11.40 -1.72 -10.53
C GLU A 111 10.50 -2.97 -10.37
N ARG A 112 10.49 -3.61 -9.19
CA ARG A 112 9.66 -4.78 -8.89
C ARG A 112 8.41 -4.36 -8.15
N LEU A 113 7.24 -4.82 -8.62
CA LEU A 113 5.99 -4.68 -7.89
C LEU A 113 5.95 -5.68 -6.73
N LEU A 114 5.85 -5.17 -5.50
CA LEU A 114 5.87 -5.96 -4.27
C LEU A 114 4.72 -5.56 -3.36
N PHE A 115 4.38 -6.47 -2.45
CA PHE A 115 3.43 -6.24 -1.35
C PHE A 115 4.13 -6.55 0.00
N PRO A 116 5.16 -5.78 0.40
CA PRO A 116 6.03 -6.13 1.52
C PRO A 116 5.43 -5.71 2.87
N LEU A 117 5.74 -6.46 3.93
CA LEU A 117 5.49 -6.04 5.33
C LEU A 117 6.68 -5.29 5.95
N CYS A 118 7.83 -5.28 5.26
CA CYS A 118 9.00 -4.52 5.62
C CYS A 118 9.78 -4.13 4.37
N LYS A 119 9.96 -2.82 4.15
CA LYS A 119 10.79 -2.27 3.07
C LYS A 119 12.23 -2.77 3.14
N LYS A 120 12.86 -2.72 4.32
CA LYS A 120 14.26 -3.13 4.44
C LYS A 120 14.45 -4.62 4.11
N CYS A 121 13.56 -5.51 4.56
CA CYS A 121 13.61 -6.93 4.20
C CYS A 121 13.50 -7.15 2.69
N SER A 122 12.56 -6.48 2.01
CA SER A 122 12.34 -6.67 0.57
C SER A 122 13.48 -6.15 -0.31
N LEU A 123 14.23 -5.17 0.20
CA LEU A 123 15.47 -4.68 -0.42
C LEU A 123 16.67 -5.60 -0.12
N THR A 124 16.76 -6.16 1.09
CA THR A 124 17.84 -7.08 1.47
C THR A 124 17.73 -8.42 0.75
N TYR A 125 16.50 -8.91 0.52
CA TYR A 125 16.23 -10.19 -0.12
C TYR A 125 15.42 -10.01 -1.42
N PRO A 126 16.05 -9.48 -2.49
CA PRO A 126 15.32 -9.11 -3.70
C PRO A 126 14.73 -10.31 -4.46
N ASN A 127 15.33 -11.50 -4.30
CA ASN A 127 14.85 -12.74 -4.93
C ASN A 127 13.98 -13.57 -3.98
N GLY A 128 13.54 -12.97 -2.86
CA GLY A 128 12.90 -13.68 -1.77
C GLY A 128 13.92 -14.39 -0.86
N ALA A 129 13.45 -14.80 0.31
CA ALA A 129 14.19 -15.64 1.24
C ALA A 129 13.21 -16.55 1.97
N ASN A 130 13.55 -17.84 2.07
CA ASN A 130 12.81 -18.80 2.88
C ASN A 130 13.65 -19.07 4.14
N ILE A 131 13.42 -18.25 5.17
CA ILE A 131 14.14 -18.36 6.44
C ILE A 131 13.14 -18.92 7.47
N LYS A 132 13.42 -20.12 7.95
CA LYS A 132 12.60 -20.77 8.99
C LYS A 132 12.60 -19.91 10.25
N ASP A 133 11.44 -19.76 10.87
CA ASP A 133 11.25 -19.00 12.12
C ASP A 133 11.71 -17.53 12.06
N TYR A 134 11.73 -16.94 10.85
CA TYR A 134 12.17 -15.57 10.64
C TYR A 134 11.33 -14.55 11.41
N ARG A 135 12.00 -13.67 12.15
CA ARG A 135 11.41 -12.47 12.73
C ARG A 135 12.15 -11.25 12.22
N CYS A 136 11.40 -10.31 11.65
CA CYS A 136 11.96 -9.06 11.16
C CYS A 136 12.58 -8.27 12.33
N PRO A 137 13.89 -7.96 12.32
CA PRO A 137 14.55 -7.21 13.38
C PRO A 137 14.49 -5.69 13.18
N HIS A 138 13.93 -5.23 12.05
CA HIS A 138 13.93 -3.84 11.65
C HIS A 138 12.93 -3.01 12.45
N ASN A 139 13.27 -1.77 12.74
CA ASN A 139 12.37 -0.83 13.42
C ASN A 139 11.31 -0.26 12.44
N ASP A 140 10.36 0.51 12.97
CA ASP A 140 9.23 1.03 12.18
C ASP A 140 9.65 1.98 11.05
N GLU A 141 10.70 2.78 11.22
CA GLU A 141 11.20 3.65 10.15
C GLU A 141 11.87 2.86 9.02
N GLU A 142 12.50 1.73 9.34
CA GLU A 142 13.11 0.81 8.36
C GLU A 142 12.07 -0.08 7.66
N ARG A 143 11.01 -0.45 8.40
CA ARG A 143 9.89 -1.27 7.89
C ARG A 143 8.98 -0.46 6.97
N GLY A 144 8.63 0.75 7.38
CA GLY A 144 7.72 1.62 6.65
C GLY A 144 8.34 2.32 5.45
N TRP A 145 7.49 3.02 4.69
CA TRP A 145 7.91 3.81 3.54
C TRP A 145 6.92 4.93 3.25
N VAL A 146 7.37 5.91 2.45
CA VAL A 146 6.46 6.92 1.90
C VAL A 146 5.75 6.31 0.70
N SER A 147 4.43 6.29 0.75
CA SER A 147 3.56 5.79 -0.31
C SER A 147 2.63 6.89 -0.80
N THR A 148 2.38 6.91 -2.11
CA THR A 148 1.26 7.63 -2.71
C THR A 148 0.16 6.60 -2.92
N VAL A 149 -1.00 6.78 -2.30
CA VAL A 149 -2.08 5.77 -2.25
C VAL A 149 -3.44 6.43 -2.45
N THR A 150 -4.41 5.69 -2.96
CA THR A 150 -5.80 6.16 -2.95
C THR A 150 -6.39 6.08 -1.54
N SER A 151 -7.38 6.92 -1.24
CA SER A 151 -8.08 6.88 0.06
C SER A 151 -8.76 5.53 0.27
N ILE A 152 -9.33 4.92 -0.78
CA ILE A 152 -10.03 3.63 -0.71
C ILE A 152 -9.05 2.49 -0.36
N GLU A 153 -7.88 2.42 -0.99
CA GLU A 153 -6.85 1.43 -0.63
C GLU A 153 -6.31 1.67 0.78
N LEU A 154 -6.16 2.94 1.18
CA LEU A 154 -5.70 3.28 2.52
C LEU A 154 -6.74 2.88 3.59
N GLU A 155 -8.03 3.11 3.34
CA GLU A 155 -9.12 2.66 4.21
C GLU A 155 -9.04 1.14 4.44
N GLU A 156 -8.87 0.35 3.38
CA GLU A 156 -8.75 -1.11 3.48
C GLU A 156 -7.47 -1.53 4.20
N ALA A 157 -6.34 -0.86 3.94
CA ALA A 157 -5.09 -1.12 4.63
C ALA A 157 -5.21 -0.89 6.14
N LEU A 158 -5.85 0.21 6.58
CA LEU A 158 -6.04 0.49 8.00
C LEU A 158 -6.89 -0.60 8.69
N LYS A 159 -7.93 -1.13 8.02
CA LYS A 159 -8.76 -2.22 8.58
C LYS A 159 -7.97 -3.50 8.87
N VAL A 160 -6.94 -3.78 8.08
CA VAL A 160 -6.08 -4.96 8.24
C VAL A 160 -4.79 -4.67 9.02
N GLY A 161 -4.76 -3.56 9.78
CA GLY A 161 -3.72 -3.29 10.77
C GLY A 161 -2.53 -2.45 10.28
N TYR A 162 -2.61 -1.83 9.09
CA TYR A 162 -1.63 -0.81 8.72
C TYR A 162 -1.79 0.43 9.61
N THR A 163 -0.70 1.17 9.76
CA THR A 163 -0.68 2.43 10.50
C THR A 163 -0.06 3.53 9.64
N VAL A 164 -0.65 4.72 9.65
CA VAL A 164 -0.03 5.93 9.07
C VAL A 164 0.59 6.74 10.19
N THR A 165 1.91 6.97 10.11
CA THR A 165 2.65 7.75 11.11
C THR A 165 2.99 9.16 10.64
N ARG A 166 2.93 9.41 9.32
CA ARG A 166 3.12 10.75 8.75
C ARG A 166 2.18 11.01 7.59
N PHE A 167 1.62 12.21 7.51
CA PHE A 167 0.80 12.67 6.41
C PHE A 167 1.42 13.92 5.78
N TYR A 168 1.68 13.87 4.47
CA TYR A 168 2.47 14.92 3.80
C TYR A 168 1.62 15.85 2.93
N ARG A 169 0.70 15.26 2.15
CA ARG A 169 -0.09 15.99 1.15
C ARG A 169 -1.23 15.12 0.63
N ALA A 170 -2.28 15.76 0.13
CA ALA A 170 -3.39 15.09 -0.55
C ALA A 170 -3.80 15.82 -1.83
N LEU A 171 -4.27 15.06 -2.81
CA LEU A 171 -5.10 15.52 -3.91
C LEU A 171 -6.54 15.14 -3.56
N HIS A 172 -7.30 16.11 -3.06
CA HIS A 172 -8.67 15.90 -2.63
C HIS A 172 -9.65 16.14 -3.78
N TYR A 173 -10.58 15.21 -3.99
CA TYR A 173 -11.66 15.36 -4.96
C TYR A 173 -12.98 15.59 -4.21
N GLU A 174 -13.60 16.75 -4.47
CA GLU A 174 -14.85 17.14 -3.80
C GLU A 174 -16.05 16.34 -4.29
N LYS A 175 -16.01 15.91 -5.56
CA LYS A 175 -17.06 15.15 -6.21
C LYS A 175 -16.59 13.74 -6.50
N MET A 176 -17.39 12.79 -6.03
CA MET A 176 -17.35 11.39 -6.45
C MET A 176 -18.59 11.15 -7.29
N GLY A 177 -18.42 10.66 -8.51
CA GLY A 177 -19.51 10.45 -9.47
C GLY A 177 -19.49 9.07 -10.08
#